data_AF-A0A6J2K7Q9-F1
#
_entry.id   AF-A0A6J2K7Q9-F1
#
_cell.length_a   1.000
_cell.length_b   1.000
_cell.length_c   1.000
_cell.angle_alpha   90.00
_cell.angle_beta   90.00
_cell.angle_gamma   90.00
#
_symmetry.space_group_name_H-M   'P 1'
#
loop_
_entity.id
_entity.type
_entity.pdbx_description
1 polymer ?
#
loop_
_entity_poly.entity_id
_entity_poly.type
_entity_poly.pdbx_seq_one_letter_code
_entity_poly.pdbx_strand_id
1 'polypeptide(L)'
;MFFLRSRCLVIVFVKFFVTLCLWKLLCLFVAILFRTNDMDPQPSTSSQSLSPRKKRPRIALSVTEKAMIQNVYKHVFEEKAASLLPIEAPEKKECVSKTADILGIGVTSVYRVLKEHKQNEQFKSPEKRGPKHSFKDKLDDFTFAAIRRKVHHFFYANEPPTIIKILKVVNEDPDLPDFSWSTLRNVMKHLNFNYIRKSRQSILIDRQDIILWRQRYLRNIKEYRKEGRYIYYQDETWINEGNYNFLFSLH
;
A
#
# COMPACT_ATOMS: atom_id res chain seq x y z
N MET A 1 -43.30 -84.74 -67.00
CA MET A 1 -42.85 -84.32 -65.65
C MET A 1 -42.46 -82.85 -65.74
N PHE A 2 -42.70 -82.05 -64.70
CA PHE A 2 -42.52 -80.58 -64.59
C PHE A 2 -43.66 -79.70 -65.10
N PHE A 3 -44.67 -79.48 -64.26
CA PHE A 3 -45.34 -78.17 -64.15
C PHE A 3 -45.99 -78.02 -62.75
N LEU A 4 -45.26 -78.36 -61.68
CA LEU A 4 -45.57 -77.90 -60.31
C LEU A 4 -44.64 -76.75 -59.95
N ARG A 5 -44.92 -75.54 -60.45
CA ARG A 5 -44.21 -74.34 -59.98
C ARG A 5 -45.07 -73.08 -59.89
N SER A 6 -46.41 -73.22 -59.92
CA SER A 6 -47.32 -72.06 -59.89
C SER A 6 -48.04 -71.86 -58.55
N ARG A 7 -47.96 -72.82 -57.61
CA ARG A 7 -48.63 -72.72 -56.29
C ARG A 7 -47.80 -72.02 -55.20
N CYS A 8 -46.49 -71.84 -55.39
CA CYS A 8 -45.66 -71.15 -54.40
C CYS A 8 -45.76 -69.62 -54.48
N LEU A 9 -46.07 -69.04 -55.65
CA LEU A 9 -45.98 -67.58 -55.84
C LEU A 9 -47.07 -66.80 -55.07
N VAL A 10 -48.27 -67.36 -54.94
CA VAL A 10 -49.40 -66.67 -54.31
C VAL A 10 -49.24 -66.56 -52.78
N ILE A 11 -48.70 -67.61 -52.14
CA ILE A 11 -48.49 -67.62 -50.68
C ILE A 11 -47.37 -66.66 -50.27
N VAL A 12 -46.33 -66.53 -51.10
CA VAL A 12 -45.25 -65.56 -50.87
C VAL A 12 -45.77 -64.13 -50.97
N PHE A 13 -46.65 -63.85 -51.94
CA PHE A 13 -47.22 -62.51 -52.13
C PHE A 13 -48.12 -62.06 -50.96
N VAL A 14 -48.97 -62.96 -50.45
CA VAL A 14 -49.85 -62.64 -49.30
C VAL A 14 -49.04 -62.43 -48.02
N LYS A 15 -48.00 -63.26 -47.77
CA LYS A 15 -47.10 -63.06 -46.63
C LYS A 15 -46.34 -61.75 -46.71
N PHE A 16 -45.91 -61.35 -47.91
CA PHE A 16 -45.19 -60.09 -48.13
C PHE A 16 -46.09 -58.86 -47.91
N PHE A 17 -47.37 -58.93 -48.29
CA PHE A 17 -48.31 -57.82 -48.08
C PHE A 17 -48.68 -57.65 -46.60
N VAL A 18 -48.88 -58.75 -45.86
CA VAL A 18 -49.20 -58.70 -44.42
C VAL A 18 -48.02 -58.16 -43.60
N THR A 19 -46.79 -58.54 -43.93
CA THR A 19 -45.59 -58.00 -43.26
C THR A 19 -45.37 -56.53 -43.58
N LEU A 20 -45.59 -56.08 -44.83
CA LEU A 20 -45.48 -54.66 -45.18
C LEU A 20 -46.53 -53.80 -44.47
N CYS A 21 -47.75 -54.32 -44.29
CA CYS A 21 -48.84 -53.60 -43.63
C CYS A 21 -48.60 -53.49 -42.11
N LEU A 22 -48.14 -54.59 -41.47
CA LEU A 22 -47.75 -54.58 -40.06
C LEU A 22 -46.56 -53.66 -39.81
N TRP A 23 -45.59 -53.59 -40.73
CA TRP A 23 -44.44 -52.70 -40.56
C TRP A 23 -44.79 -51.22 -40.75
N LYS A 24 -45.72 -50.89 -41.65
CA LYS A 24 -46.27 -49.52 -41.75
C LYS A 24 -47.04 -49.11 -40.50
N LEU A 25 -47.85 -50.00 -39.93
CA LEU A 25 -48.56 -49.76 -38.66
C LEU A 25 -47.58 -49.59 -37.50
N LEU A 26 -46.53 -50.41 -37.43
CA LEU A 26 -45.49 -50.29 -36.41
C LEU A 26 -44.70 -48.97 -36.54
N CYS A 27 -44.36 -48.55 -37.75
CA CYS A 27 -43.70 -47.26 -38.00
C CYS A 27 -44.59 -46.07 -37.65
N LEU A 28 -45.90 -46.14 -37.92
CA LEU A 28 -46.86 -45.12 -37.49
C LEU A 28 -47.00 -45.11 -35.95
N PHE A 29 -47.00 -46.26 -35.30
CA PHE A 29 -47.09 -46.36 -33.84
C PHE A 29 -45.82 -45.82 -33.15
N VAL A 30 -44.63 -46.12 -33.68
CA VAL A 30 -43.36 -45.57 -33.19
C VAL A 30 -43.26 -44.06 -33.47
N ALA A 31 -43.75 -43.59 -34.62
CA ALA A 31 -43.79 -42.16 -34.93
C ALA A 31 -44.76 -41.39 -34.04
N ILE A 32 -45.88 -41.99 -33.62
CA ILE A 32 -46.83 -41.39 -32.66
C ILE A 32 -46.23 -41.39 -31.24
N LEU A 33 -45.57 -42.48 -30.83
CA LEU A 33 -44.91 -42.56 -29.51
C LEU A 33 -43.71 -41.61 -29.37
N PHE A 34 -43.06 -41.22 -30.46
CA PHE A 34 -41.98 -40.21 -30.44
C PHE A 34 -42.45 -38.76 -30.58
N ARG A 35 -43.74 -38.50 -30.82
CA ARG A 35 -44.25 -37.14 -31.12
C ARG A 35 -44.92 -36.40 -29.95
N THR A 36 -44.91 -36.97 -28.75
CA THR A 36 -45.47 -36.34 -27.54
C THR A 36 -44.49 -36.39 -26.36
N ASN A 37 -43.22 -36.10 -26.63
CA ASN A 37 -42.35 -35.49 -25.62
C ASN A 37 -42.33 -33.99 -25.90
N ASP A 38 -43.47 -33.33 -25.64
CA ASP A 38 -43.50 -31.89 -25.43
C ASP A 38 -42.62 -31.61 -24.21
N MET A 39 -41.38 -31.22 -24.49
CA MET A 39 -40.52 -30.60 -23.51
C MET A 39 -41.12 -29.22 -23.25
N ASP A 40 -41.82 -29.06 -22.12
CA ASP A 40 -42.09 -27.74 -21.57
C ASP A 40 -40.76 -26.95 -21.57
N PRO A 41 -40.74 -25.69 -22.06
CA PRO A 41 -39.55 -24.88 -21.93
C PRO A 41 -39.30 -24.71 -20.42
N GLN A 42 -38.27 -25.39 -19.92
CA GLN A 42 -37.68 -25.12 -18.62
C GLN A 42 -37.59 -23.59 -18.46
N PRO A 43 -38.05 -23.00 -17.34
CA PRO A 43 -37.68 -21.62 -17.05
C PRO A 43 -36.17 -21.61 -17.11
N SER A 44 -35.63 -20.76 -17.97
CA SER A 44 -34.19 -20.56 -18.07
C SER A 44 -33.67 -20.35 -16.66
N THR A 45 -33.04 -21.39 -16.11
CA THR A 45 -32.19 -21.25 -14.95
C THR A 45 -31.00 -20.45 -15.44
N SER A 46 -31.20 -19.13 -15.59
CA SER A 46 -30.12 -18.19 -15.41
C SER A 46 -29.50 -18.64 -14.11
N SER A 47 -28.29 -19.16 -14.16
CA SER A 47 -27.52 -19.44 -12.96
C SER A 47 -27.49 -18.13 -12.17
N GLN A 48 -28.38 -18.01 -11.18
CA GLN A 48 -28.34 -16.94 -10.21
C GLN A 48 -27.12 -17.21 -9.34
N SER A 49 -25.95 -17.07 -9.94
CA SER A 49 -24.69 -16.99 -9.24
C SER A 49 -24.74 -15.65 -8.52
N LEU A 50 -25.27 -15.68 -7.30
CA LEU A 50 -25.21 -14.53 -6.41
C LEU A 50 -23.74 -14.10 -6.36
N SER A 51 -23.50 -12.82 -6.65
CA SER A 51 -22.14 -12.28 -6.61
C SER A 51 -21.50 -12.59 -5.25
N PRO A 52 -20.20 -12.93 -5.20
CA PRO A 52 -19.52 -13.16 -3.93
C PRO A 52 -19.77 -12.02 -2.95
N ARG A 53 -19.99 -12.34 -1.68
CA ARG A 53 -20.22 -11.33 -0.63
C ARG A 53 -19.10 -10.29 -0.68
N LYS A 54 -19.45 -9.03 -0.94
CA LYS A 54 -18.48 -7.94 -0.98
C LYS A 54 -17.94 -7.72 0.43
N LYS A 55 -16.62 -7.85 0.59
CA LYS A 55 -15.95 -7.53 1.85
C LYS A 55 -15.93 -6.02 2.04
N ARG A 56 -16.25 -5.57 3.24
CA ARG A 56 -16.21 -4.15 3.61
C ARG A 56 -14.77 -3.59 3.50
N PRO A 57 -14.58 -2.35 3.02
CA PRO A 57 -13.29 -1.65 3.12
C PRO A 57 -12.85 -1.43 4.58
N ARG A 58 -11.54 -1.32 4.82
CA ARG A 58 -10.95 -1.13 6.16
C ARG A 58 -11.16 0.31 6.68
N ILE A 59 -12.39 0.62 7.07
CA ILE A 59 -12.82 1.92 7.61
C ILE A 59 -13.36 1.70 9.03
N ALA A 60 -13.23 2.69 9.91
CA ALA A 60 -13.78 2.64 11.26
C ALA A 60 -15.32 2.46 11.23
N LEU A 61 -15.87 1.70 12.19
CA LEU A 61 -17.30 1.43 12.30
C LEU A 61 -18.04 2.65 12.87
N SER A 62 -19.11 3.08 12.23
CA SER A 62 -20.01 4.09 12.79
C SER A 62 -20.79 3.54 13.99
N VAL A 63 -21.39 4.42 14.78
CA VAL A 63 -22.26 4.05 15.91
C VAL A 63 -23.46 3.20 15.44
N THR A 64 -24.08 3.57 14.32
CA THR A 64 -25.22 2.85 13.75
C THR A 64 -24.84 1.45 13.27
N GLU A 65 -23.67 1.32 12.63
CA GLU A 65 -23.15 0.01 12.19
C GLU A 65 -22.86 -0.91 13.37
N LYS A 66 -22.30 -0.38 14.47
CA LYS A 66 -22.09 -1.14 15.70
C LYS A 66 -23.41 -1.63 16.32
N ALA A 67 -24.45 -0.79 16.31
CA ALA A 67 -25.78 -1.17 16.76
C ALA A 67 -26.41 -2.26 15.88
N MET A 68 -26.26 -2.17 14.55
CA MET A 68 -26.72 -3.24 13.65
C MET A 68 -26.02 -4.57 13.93
N ILE A 69 -24.70 -4.56 14.15
CA ILE A 69 -23.94 -5.76 14.52
C ILE A 69 -24.49 -6.38 15.81
N GLN A 70 -24.80 -5.54 16.80
CA GLN A 70 -25.37 -6.02 18.06
C GLN A 70 -26.76 -6.62 17.89
N ASN A 71 -27.63 -5.98 17.11
CA ASN A 71 -28.99 -6.46 16.88
C ASN A 71 -28.99 -7.80 16.13
N VAL A 72 -28.15 -7.93 15.10
CA VAL A 72 -27.99 -9.20 14.36
C VAL A 72 -27.42 -10.28 15.28
N TYR A 73 -26.43 -9.95 16.13
CA TYR A 73 -25.91 -10.91 17.10
C TYR A 73 -26.99 -11.40 18.07
N LYS A 74 -27.84 -10.51 18.59
CA LYS A 74 -28.98 -10.88 19.46
C LYS A 74 -29.92 -11.84 18.74
N HIS A 75 -30.30 -11.52 17.50
CA HIS A 75 -31.16 -12.39 16.69
C HIS A 75 -30.57 -13.78 16.47
N VAL A 76 -29.31 -13.85 16.04
CA VAL A 76 -28.60 -15.14 15.82
C VAL A 76 -28.45 -15.92 17.12
N PHE A 77 -28.30 -15.23 18.25
CA PHE A 77 -28.21 -15.84 19.57
C PHE A 77 -29.56 -16.42 20.01
N GLU A 78 -30.65 -15.68 19.80
CA GLU A 78 -32.03 -16.10 20.11
C GLU A 78 -32.48 -17.27 19.23
N GLU A 79 -32.25 -17.22 17.92
CA GLU A 79 -32.54 -18.33 16.99
C GLU A 79 -31.83 -19.62 17.42
N LYS A 80 -30.58 -19.51 17.85
CA LYS A 80 -29.82 -20.65 18.35
C LYS A 80 -30.31 -21.16 19.70
N ALA A 81 -30.60 -20.25 20.62
CA ALA A 81 -31.16 -20.61 21.91
C ALA A 81 -32.51 -21.33 21.77
N ALA A 82 -33.32 -20.95 20.78
CA ALA A 82 -34.59 -21.61 20.47
C ALA A 82 -34.40 -23.01 19.84
N SER A 83 -33.32 -23.22 19.08
CA SER A 83 -33.01 -24.51 18.44
C SER A 83 -32.37 -25.54 19.36
N LEU A 84 -31.80 -25.12 20.50
CA LEU A 84 -31.10 -25.98 21.45
C LEU A 84 -32.00 -26.32 22.65
N LEU A 85 -31.83 -27.53 23.20
CA LEU A 85 -32.48 -27.92 24.45
C LEU A 85 -31.92 -27.09 25.65
N PRO A 86 -32.70 -26.85 26.72
CA PRO A 86 -32.42 -25.85 27.78
C PRO A 86 -31.09 -25.97 28.55
N ILE A 87 -30.31 -27.03 28.34
CA ILE A 87 -29.15 -27.41 29.15
C ILE A 87 -27.83 -26.90 28.55
N GLU A 88 -27.80 -26.57 27.25
CA GLU A 88 -26.58 -26.14 26.55
C GLU A 88 -26.68 -24.67 26.12
N ALA A 89 -25.87 -23.81 26.75
CA ALA A 89 -25.77 -22.41 26.34
C ALA A 89 -25.13 -22.33 24.93
N PRO A 90 -25.70 -21.54 24.00
CA PRO A 90 -25.20 -21.46 22.63
C PRO A 90 -23.75 -20.97 22.59
N GLU A 91 -22.91 -21.66 21.80
CA GLU A 91 -21.50 -21.35 21.71
C GLU A 91 -21.29 -19.95 21.10
N LYS A 92 -20.76 -19.02 21.90
CA LYS A 92 -20.53 -17.63 21.50
C LYS A 92 -19.73 -17.51 20.20
N LYS A 93 -18.72 -18.37 20.00
CA LYS A 93 -17.86 -18.36 18.82
C LYS A 93 -18.64 -18.57 17.54
N GLU A 94 -19.57 -19.52 17.56
CA GLU A 94 -20.36 -19.89 16.39
C GLU A 94 -21.41 -18.81 16.08
N CYS A 95 -22.01 -18.16 17.09
CA CYS A 95 -22.90 -17.00 16.89
C CYS A 95 -22.16 -15.82 16.25
N VAL A 96 -20.93 -15.54 16.71
CA VAL A 96 -20.10 -14.48 16.15
C VAL A 96 -19.71 -14.79 14.71
N SER A 97 -19.37 -16.05 14.39
CA SER A 97 -19.07 -16.47 13.02
C SER A 97 -20.27 -16.24 12.10
N LYS A 98 -21.46 -16.72 12.48
CA LYS A 98 -22.68 -16.52 11.68
C LYS A 98 -23.02 -15.04 11.50
N THR A 99 -22.86 -14.23 12.55
CA THR A 99 -23.06 -12.77 12.47
C THR A 99 -22.08 -12.12 11.48
N ALA A 100 -20.81 -12.53 11.53
CA ALA A 100 -19.76 -12.06 10.63
C ALA A 100 -20.07 -12.43 9.17
N ASP A 101 -20.56 -13.65 8.93
CA ASP A 101 -20.96 -14.11 7.61
C ASP A 101 -22.15 -13.32 7.08
N ILE A 102 -23.22 -13.16 7.88
CA ILE A 102 -24.43 -12.39 7.54
C ILE A 102 -24.07 -10.97 7.11
N LEU A 103 -23.26 -10.27 7.90
CA LEU A 103 -22.92 -8.86 7.66
C LEU A 103 -21.72 -8.66 6.71
N GLY A 104 -20.97 -9.70 6.37
CA GLY A 104 -19.75 -9.59 5.56
C GLY A 104 -18.61 -8.85 6.26
N ILE A 105 -18.51 -8.96 7.59
CA ILE A 105 -17.52 -8.29 8.43
C ILE A 105 -16.55 -9.32 9.01
N GLY A 106 -15.31 -8.94 9.31
CA GLY A 106 -14.37 -9.84 9.96
C GLY A 106 -14.81 -10.21 11.39
N VAL A 107 -14.71 -11.50 11.74
CA VAL A 107 -15.00 -12.08 13.07
C VAL A 107 -14.39 -11.26 14.22
N THR A 108 -13.13 -10.81 14.05
CA THR A 108 -12.42 -9.97 15.03
C THR A 108 -13.07 -8.62 15.27
N SER A 109 -13.71 -8.03 14.25
CA SER A 109 -14.41 -6.75 14.40
C SER A 109 -15.71 -6.92 15.16
N VAL A 110 -16.45 -8.00 14.94
CA VAL A 110 -17.65 -8.33 15.72
C VAL A 110 -17.29 -8.53 17.20
N TYR A 111 -16.23 -9.30 17.49
CA TYR A 111 -15.72 -9.42 18.86
C TYR A 111 -15.38 -8.09 19.51
N ARG A 112 -14.69 -7.20 18.77
CA ARG A 112 -14.32 -5.87 19.28
C ARG A 112 -15.56 -5.04 19.63
N VAL A 113 -16.60 -5.08 18.79
CA VAL A 113 -17.87 -4.38 19.03
C VAL A 113 -18.61 -4.95 20.25
N LEU A 114 -18.73 -6.28 20.36
CA LEU A 114 -19.38 -6.90 21.52
C LEU A 114 -18.62 -6.60 22.83
N LYS A 115 -17.29 -6.57 22.78
CA LYS A 115 -16.46 -6.17 23.93
C LYS A 115 -16.67 -4.70 24.30
N GLU A 116 -16.72 -3.80 23.31
CA GLU A 116 -16.98 -2.37 23.51
C GLU A 116 -18.36 -2.14 24.15
N HIS A 117 -19.40 -2.83 23.66
CA HIS A 117 -20.75 -2.76 24.23
C HIS A 117 -20.81 -3.24 25.68
N LYS A 118 -20.13 -4.35 26.00
CA LYS A 118 -20.08 -4.88 27.37
C LYS A 118 -19.43 -3.90 28.36
N GLN A 119 -18.52 -3.05 27.88
CA GLN A 119 -17.76 -2.12 28.73
C GLN A 119 -18.43 -0.75 28.88
N ASN A 120 -19.08 -0.22 27.84
CA ASN A 120 -19.55 1.18 27.83
C ASN A 120 -21.07 1.34 27.75
N GLU A 121 -21.85 0.25 27.64
CA GLU A 121 -23.32 0.18 27.40
C GLU A 121 -23.80 0.88 26.11
N GLN A 122 -23.14 1.96 25.67
CA GLN A 122 -23.39 2.69 24.45
C GLN A 122 -22.14 2.68 23.55
N PHE A 123 -22.36 2.66 22.23
CA PHE A 123 -21.29 2.70 21.25
C PHE A 123 -20.73 4.11 21.09
N LYS A 124 -19.41 4.25 21.14
CA LYS A 124 -18.74 5.53 20.88
C LYS A 124 -18.40 5.67 19.40
N SER A 125 -18.50 6.89 18.90
CA SER A 125 -18.04 7.22 17.55
C SER A 125 -16.51 7.08 17.47
N PRO A 126 -15.93 6.69 16.32
CA PRO A 126 -14.49 6.69 16.15
C PRO A 126 -13.92 8.09 16.40
N GLU A 127 -13.14 8.24 17.48
CA GLU A 127 -12.46 9.50 17.77
C GLU A 127 -11.35 9.72 16.74
N LYS A 128 -11.31 10.93 16.18
CA LYS A 128 -10.16 11.37 15.39
C LYS A 128 -8.98 11.48 16.34
N ARG A 129 -7.89 10.78 16.04
CA ARG A 129 -6.62 11.00 16.73
C ARG A 129 -6.26 12.47 16.51
N GLY A 130 -6.03 13.20 17.61
CA GLY A 130 -5.66 14.61 17.57
C GLY A 130 -4.41 14.88 16.73
N PRO A 131 -4.06 16.16 16.50
CA PRO A 131 -2.84 16.51 15.78
C PRO A 131 -1.64 15.84 16.45
N LYS A 132 -0.76 15.25 15.63
CA LYS A 132 0.47 14.66 16.14
C LYS A 132 1.40 15.78 16.57
N HIS A 133 1.68 15.86 17.87
CA HIS A 133 2.67 16.81 18.37
C HIS A 133 4.06 16.48 17.82
N SER A 134 4.73 17.47 17.25
CA SER A 134 6.08 17.34 16.70
C SER A 134 7.12 17.84 17.70
N PHE A 135 8.40 17.68 17.38
CA PHE A 135 9.49 18.25 18.18
C PHE A 135 9.40 19.78 18.28
N LYS A 136 8.76 20.43 17.31
CA LYS A 136 8.51 21.88 17.29
C LYS A 136 7.62 22.35 18.43
N ASP A 137 6.66 21.51 18.84
CA ASP A 137 5.71 21.88 19.89
C ASP A 137 6.33 21.73 21.29
N LYS A 138 7.52 21.12 21.39
CA LYS A 138 8.22 20.83 22.65
C LYS A 138 9.43 21.72 22.88
N LEU A 139 9.88 22.46 21.86
CA LEU A 139 11.13 23.19 21.88
C LEU A 139 10.89 24.66 21.61
N ASP A 140 11.40 25.49 22.50
CA ASP A 140 11.29 26.94 22.39
C ASP A 140 12.38 27.51 21.48
N ASP A 141 12.13 28.70 20.94
CA ASP A 141 13.08 29.44 20.11
C ASP A 141 14.44 29.66 20.78
N PHE A 142 14.46 29.78 22.12
CA PHE A 142 15.69 29.88 22.91
C PHE A 142 16.54 28.62 22.79
N THR A 143 15.94 27.43 22.81
CA THR A 143 16.64 26.16 22.66
C THR A 143 17.22 26.04 21.24
N PHE A 144 16.45 26.43 20.23
CA PHE A 144 16.90 26.48 18.84
C PHE A 144 18.08 27.44 18.64
N ALA A 145 18.04 28.61 19.27
CA ALA A 145 19.14 29.57 19.25
C ALA A 145 20.39 29.05 19.98
N ALA A 146 20.23 28.35 21.10
CA ALA A 146 21.34 27.74 21.83
C ALA A 146 22.03 26.65 21.01
N ILE A 147 21.27 25.73 20.41
CA ILE A 147 21.82 24.69 19.52
C ILE A 147 22.55 25.31 18.33
N ARG A 148 21.96 26.35 17.71
CA ARG A 148 22.60 27.08 16.61
C ARG A 148 23.97 27.66 17.02
N ARG A 149 24.05 28.27 18.21
CA ARG A 149 25.31 28.82 18.75
C ARG A 149 26.36 27.72 18.93
N LYS A 150 26.00 26.56 19.48
CA LYS A 150 26.90 25.42 19.65
C LYS A 150 27.42 24.90 18.30
N VAL A 151 26.56 24.80 17.30
CA VAL A 151 26.97 24.44 15.93
C VAL A 151 27.96 25.46 15.37
N HIS A 152 27.71 26.76 15.52
CA HIS A 152 28.66 27.80 15.09
C HIS A 152 30.00 27.75 15.82
N HIS A 153 30.00 27.39 17.11
CA HIS A 153 31.25 27.20 17.86
C HIS A 153 32.16 26.14 17.23
N PHE A 154 31.60 25.01 16.76
CA PHE A 154 32.39 24.00 16.02
C PHE A 154 33.02 24.57 14.74
N PHE A 155 32.29 25.43 14.02
CA PHE A 155 32.83 26.09 12.83
C PHE A 155 33.99 27.04 13.17
N TYR A 156 33.89 27.81 14.26
CA TYR A 156 35.00 28.66 14.73
C TYR A 156 36.21 27.85 15.22
N ALA A 157 35.98 26.68 15.83
CA ALA A 157 37.02 25.76 16.23
C ALA A 157 37.65 24.98 15.05
N ASN A 158 37.22 25.23 13.81
CA ASN A 158 37.61 24.49 12.60
C ASN A 158 37.35 22.97 12.69
N GLU A 159 36.44 22.56 13.55
CA GLU A 159 36.04 21.17 13.69
C GLU A 159 34.79 20.88 12.86
N PRO A 160 34.71 19.74 12.15
CA PRO A 160 33.50 19.38 11.41
C PRO A 160 32.35 19.10 12.40
N PRO A 161 31.23 19.85 12.32
CA PRO A 161 30.08 19.65 13.20
C PRO A 161 29.28 18.41 12.76
N THR A 162 29.69 17.23 13.22
CA THR A 162 28.93 15.99 13.04
C THR A 162 27.81 15.92 14.06
N ILE A 163 26.63 15.38 13.68
CA ILE A 163 25.47 15.24 14.57
C ILE A 163 25.84 14.55 15.89
N ILE A 164 26.69 13.51 15.86
CA ILE A 164 27.14 12.78 17.06
C ILE A 164 27.92 13.70 18.02
N LYS A 165 28.80 14.55 17.48
CA LYS A 165 29.58 15.50 18.29
C LYS A 165 28.68 16.57 18.90
N ILE A 166 27.78 17.13 18.09
CA ILE A 166 26.83 18.14 18.56
C ILE A 166 25.93 17.53 19.64
N LEU A 167 25.43 16.30 19.44
CA LEU A 167 24.58 15.62 20.41
C LEU A 167 25.28 15.46 21.76
N LYS A 168 26.57 15.08 21.74
CA LYS A 168 27.37 14.97 22.95
C LYS A 168 27.45 16.31 23.69
N VAL A 169 27.84 17.38 22.99
CA VAL A 169 27.98 18.71 23.59
C VAL A 169 26.64 19.26 24.09
N VAL A 170 25.56 19.05 23.34
CA VAL A 170 24.23 19.55 23.72
C VAL A 170 23.68 18.81 24.94
N ASN A 171 23.87 17.50 25.04
CA ASN A 171 23.43 16.72 26.21
C ASN A 171 24.35 16.90 27.43
N GLU A 172 25.56 17.42 27.25
CA GLU A 172 26.48 17.79 28.34
C GLU A 172 26.10 19.15 28.98
N ASP A 173 25.37 20.00 28.26
CA ASP A 173 24.95 21.33 28.75
C ASP A 173 23.70 21.20 29.65
N PRO A 174 23.76 21.56 30.95
CA PRO A 174 22.62 21.42 31.87
C PRO A 174 21.46 22.39 31.56
N ASP A 175 21.74 23.45 30.80
CA ASP A 175 20.74 24.46 30.38
C ASP A 175 19.88 24.00 29.20
N LEU A 176 20.24 22.88 28.54
CA LEU A 176 19.53 22.35 27.38
C LEU A 176 18.86 21.01 27.72
N PRO A 177 17.69 20.72 27.12
CA PRO A 177 17.05 19.43 27.31
C PRO A 177 17.83 18.32 26.59
N ASP A 178 17.75 17.10 27.11
CA ASP A 178 18.35 15.93 26.47
C ASP A 178 17.69 15.60 25.12
N PHE A 179 18.52 15.35 24.12
CA PHE A 179 18.06 14.93 22.80
C PHE A 179 18.47 13.51 22.44
N SER A 180 17.68 12.90 21.56
CA SER A 180 18.08 11.71 20.83
C SER A 180 18.71 12.09 19.48
N TRP A 181 19.52 11.19 18.90
CA TRP A 181 20.16 11.45 17.61
C TRP A 181 19.15 11.79 16.50
N SER A 182 18.02 11.09 16.45
CA SER A 182 16.97 11.31 15.44
C SER A 182 16.24 12.63 15.61
N THR A 183 16.00 13.05 16.85
CA THR A 183 15.36 14.34 17.16
C THR A 183 16.31 15.49 16.83
N LEU A 184 17.57 15.44 17.26
CA LEU A 184 18.56 16.46 16.93
C LEU A 184 18.76 16.59 15.41
N ARG A 185 18.77 15.48 14.66
CA ARG A 185 18.83 15.52 13.19
C ARG A 185 17.66 16.31 12.58
N ASN A 186 16.46 16.16 13.13
CA ASN A 186 15.28 16.90 12.67
C ASN A 186 15.35 18.38 13.07
N VAL A 187 15.87 18.68 14.27
CA VAL A 187 16.15 20.05 14.71
C VAL A 187 17.16 20.73 13.78
N MET A 188 18.26 20.07 13.43
CA MET A 188 19.26 20.62 12.51
C MET A 188 18.68 20.96 11.14
N LYS A 189 17.79 20.11 10.61
CA LYS A 189 17.05 20.40 9.37
C LYS A 189 16.13 21.62 9.53
N HIS A 190 15.49 21.75 10.69
CA HIS A 190 14.62 22.89 10.97
C HIS A 190 15.39 24.21 11.07
N LEU A 191 16.62 24.17 11.59
CA LEU A 191 17.53 25.31 11.64
C LEU A 191 18.17 25.66 10.29
N ASN A 192 17.76 25.00 9.20
CA ASN A 192 18.27 25.15 7.82
C ASN A 192 19.75 24.78 7.66
N PHE A 193 20.29 23.88 8.48
CA PHE A 193 21.62 23.32 8.25
C PHE A 193 21.58 22.22 7.18
N ASN A 194 22.40 22.38 6.15
CA ASN A 194 22.54 21.40 5.07
C ASN A 194 23.61 20.37 5.40
N TYR A 195 23.30 19.08 5.20
CA TYR A 195 24.29 18.01 5.30
C TYR A 195 25.02 17.85 3.96
N ILE A 196 26.31 18.18 3.95
CA ILE A 196 27.16 18.08 2.77
C ILE A 196 28.21 17.00 3.00
N ARG A 197 28.45 16.14 2.00
CA ARG A 197 29.58 15.20 2.02
C ARG A 197 30.86 15.99 1.76
N LYS A 198 31.88 15.77 2.57
CA LYS A 198 33.20 16.39 2.36
C LYS A 198 33.74 15.98 0.98
N SER A 199 33.95 16.94 0.08
CA SER A 199 34.76 16.75 -1.14
C SER A 199 36.21 17.15 -0.84
N ARG A 200 37.16 16.82 -1.74
CA ARG A 200 38.58 17.19 -1.59
C ARG A 200 38.80 18.71 -1.58
N GLN A 201 37.83 19.48 -2.06
CA GLN A 201 37.74 20.90 -1.81
C GLN A 201 37.17 21.03 -0.41
N SER A 202 38.06 21.14 0.59
CA SER A 202 37.66 21.58 1.91
C SER A 202 36.74 22.77 1.71
N ILE A 203 35.53 22.69 2.26
CA ILE A 203 34.71 23.87 2.51
C ILE A 203 35.53 24.68 3.49
N LEU A 204 36.47 25.42 2.92
CA LEU A 204 37.21 26.48 3.53
C LEU A 204 36.08 27.46 3.85
N ILE A 205 35.72 27.53 5.13
CA ILE A 205 35.50 28.85 5.68
C ILE A 205 36.83 29.53 5.39
N ASP A 206 36.89 30.25 4.27
CA ASP A 206 38.11 30.87 3.79
C ASP A 206 38.68 31.61 5.00
N ARG A 207 39.92 31.27 5.38
CA ARG A 207 40.55 31.98 6.49
C ARG A 207 40.50 33.47 6.14
N GLN A 208 40.14 34.29 7.12
CA GLN A 208 39.82 35.71 6.89
C GLN A 208 40.98 36.45 6.19
N ASP A 209 42.22 36.05 6.48
CA ASP A 209 43.43 36.49 5.79
C ASP A 209 43.44 36.16 4.29
N ILE A 210 43.09 34.94 3.89
CA ILE A 210 42.98 34.52 2.47
C ILE A 210 41.93 35.35 1.75
N ILE A 211 40.76 35.59 2.37
CA ILE A 211 39.72 36.46 1.80
C ILE A 211 40.26 37.87 1.58
N LEU A 212 40.90 38.44 2.61
CA LEU A 212 41.47 39.79 2.55
C LEU A 212 42.57 39.89 1.49
N TRP A 213 43.44 38.88 1.36
CA TRP A 213 44.46 38.82 0.32
C TRP A 213 43.83 38.77 -1.07
N ARG A 214 42.78 37.98 -1.25
CA ARG A 214 42.06 37.89 -2.53
C ARG A 214 41.36 39.22 -2.88
N GLN A 215 40.72 39.86 -1.91
CA GLN A 215 40.11 41.19 -2.09
C GLN A 215 41.16 42.26 -2.42
N ARG A 216 42.32 42.22 -1.77
CA ARG A 216 43.44 43.14 -2.07
C ARG A 216 43.97 42.92 -3.47
N TYR A 217 44.22 41.66 -3.84
CA TYR A 217 44.66 41.28 -5.19
C TYR A 217 43.68 41.78 -6.26
N LEU A 218 42.37 41.54 -6.08
CA LEU A 218 41.34 41.96 -7.03
C LEU A 218 41.20 43.49 -7.15
N ARG A 219 41.45 44.25 -6.07
CA ARG A 219 41.50 45.71 -6.13
C ARG A 219 42.71 46.18 -6.93
N ASN A 220 43.89 45.68 -6.58
CA ASN A 220 45.15 46.05 -7.24
C ASN A 220 45.11 45.73 -8.74
N ILE A 221 44.62 44.55 -9.14
CA ILE A 221 44.56 44.17 -10.55
C ILE A 221 43.59 45.05 -11.36
N LYS A 222 42.53 45.55 -10.72
CA LYS A 222 41.58 46.47 -11.35
C LYS A 222 42.20 47.84 -11.59
N GLU A 223 42.97 48.33 -10.62
CA GLU A 223 43.73 49.59 -10.74
C GLU A 223 44.79 49.49 -11.83
N TYR A 224 45.60 48.43 -11.85
CA TYR A 224 46.62 48.24 -12.89
C TYR A 224 46.07 48.18 -14.30
N ARG A 225 44.88 47.58 -14.50
CA ARG A 225 44.17 47.60 -15.79
C ARG A 225 43.69 48.99 -16.17
N LYS A 226 43.20 49.78 -15.21
CA LYS A 226 42.76 51.16 -15.45
C LYS A 226 43.92 52.06 -15.87
N GLU A 227 45.11 51.83 -15.33
CA GLU A 227 46.33 52.54 -15.67
C GLU A 227 46.98 52.06 -16.98
N GLY A 228 46.43 51.03 -17.63
CA GLY A 228 46.95 50.51 -18.90
C GLY A 228 48.26 49.73 -18.75
N ARG A 229 48.60 49.21 -17.56
CA ARG A 229 49.82 48.43 -17.35
C ARG A 229 49.70 47.04 -17.97
N TYR A 230 50.79 46.56 -18.56
CA TYR A 230 50.90 45.17 -19.01
C TYR A 230 50.99 44.24 -17.80
N ILE A 231 50.11 43.24 -17.75
CA ILE A 231 50.05 42.24 -16.68
C ILE A 231 50.50 40.91 -17.26
N TYR A 232 51.61 40.38 -16.74
CA TYR A 232 52.12 39.06 -17.08
C TYR A 232 51.72 38.09 -15.97
N TYR A 233 51.11 36.96 -16.35
CA TYR A 233 50.81 35.88 -15.42
C TYR A 233 51.86 34.79 -15.61
N GLN A 234 52.49 34.38 -14.52
CA GLN A 234 53.41 33.27 -14.51
C GLN A 234 52.72 32.11 -13.78
N ASP A 235 52.28 31.13 -14.55
CA ASP A 235 51.67 29.91 -14.02
C ASP A 235 52.73 28.80 -13.98
N GLU A 236 53.00 28.26 -12.80
CA GLU A 236 53.81 27.06 -12.64
C GLU A 236 52.90 25.82 -12.80
N THR A 237 52.94 25.19 -13.97
CA THR A 237 52.33 23.88 -14.20
C THR A 237 53.36 22.80 -13.91
N TRP A 238 53.20 22.10 -12.80
CA TRP A 238 53.96 20.88 -12.51
C TRP A 238 53.68 19.83 -13.59
N ILE A 239 54.66 19.54 -14.44
CA ILE A 239 54.59 18.43 -15.39
C ILE A 239 54.80 17.15 -14.58
N ASN A 240 53.75 16.34 -14.42
CA ASN A 240 53.90 15.01 -13.86
C ASN A 240 54.73 14.18 -14.85
N GLU A 241 55.90 13.70 -14.44
CA GLU A 241 56.72 12.76 -15.19
C GLU A 241 55.99 11.42 -15.34
N GLY A 242 55.11 11.34 -16.35
CA GLY A 242 54.28 10.17 -16.58
C GLY A 242 53.08 10.48 -17.45
N ASN A 243 53.31 10.87 -18.70
CA ASN A 243 52.51 10.56 -19.90
C ASN A 243 52.88 11.53 -21.02
N TYR A 244 53.85 11.13 -21.85
CA TYR A 244 54.08 11.77 -23.15
C TYR A 244 52.91 11.43 -24.07
N ASN A 245 51.88 12.26 -24.08
CA ASN A 245 50.97 12.36 -25.21
C ASN A 245 50.64 13.85 -25.37
N PHE A 246 51.51 14.53 -26.12
CA PHE A 246 51.21 15.83 -26.70
C PHE A 246 49.98 15.65 -27.61
N LEU A 247 48.81 16.04 -27.13
CA LEU A 247 47.70 16.41 -28.00
C LEU A 247 47.76 17.93 -28.19
N PHE A 248 48.45 18.35 -29.25
CA PHE A 248 48.16 19.63 -29.86
C PHE A 248 46.70 19.59 -30.33
N SER A 249 45.81 20.33 -29.68
CA SER A 249 44.59 20.81 -30.31
C SER A 249 44.85 22.23 -30.75
N LEU A 250 45.21 22.39 -32.02
CA LEU A 250 45.06 23.66 -32.73
C LEU A 250 43.56 23.92 -32.90
N HIS A 251 43.22 25.21 -32.82
CA HIS A 251 41.87 25.74 -33.00
C HIS A 251 41.39 25.61 -34.46
#